data_AF-A0A954JA89-F1
#
_entry.id   AF-A0A954JA89-F1
#
_cell.length_a   1.000
_cell.length_b   1.000
_cell.length_c   1.000
_cell.angle_alpha   90.00
_cell.angle_beta   90.00
_cell.angle_gamma   90.00
#
_symmetry.space_group_name_H-M   'P 1'
#
loop_
_entity.id
_entity.type
_entity.pdbx_description
1 polymer ?
#
loop_
_entity_poly.entity_id
_entity_poly.type
_entity_poly.pdbx_seq_one_letter_code
_entity_poly.pdbx_strand_id
1 'polypeptide(L)'
;MNREIAAAVQARLRCILEEMREQTHLSRHFGGESLTFHDAMDQITEYLEEAGEFGIAYESIVASLEQAPFVLTGKAAVSLLEAGLLLGYKSDDPKDTVYDRRNTE
;
A
#
# COMPACT_ATOMS: atom_id res chain seq x y z
N MET A 1 -13.58 -8.97 -7.20
CA MET A 1 -13.96 -8.21 -5.98
C MET A 1 -15.30 -7.52 -6.22
N ASN A 2 -16.19 -7.40 -5.23
CA ASN A 2 -17.45 -6.64 -5.36
C ASN A 2 -17.12 -5.14 -5.57
N ARG A 3 -17.87 -4.42 -6.42
CA ARG A 3 -17.67 -3.01 -6.74
C ARG A 3 -17.68 -2.09 -5.50
N GLU A 4 -18.53 -2.38 -4.52
CA GLU A 4 -18.57 -1.62 -3.26
C GLU A 4 -17.29 -1.81 -2.45
N ILE A 5 -16.79 -3.05 -2.39
CA ILE A 5 -15.52 -3.38 -1.72
C ILE A 5 -14.35 -2.72 -2.47
N ALA A 6 -14.36 -2.75 -3.81
CA ALA A 6 -13.33 -2.10 -4.62
C ALA A 6 -13.25 -0.60 -4.36
N ALA A 7 -14.40 0.09 -4.36
CA ALA A 7 -14.46 1.52 -4.08
C ALA A 7 -14.02 1.83 -2.64
N ALA A 8 -14.38 0.98 -1.67
CA ALA A 8 -13.93 1.12 -0.29
C ALA A 8 -12.40 0.98 -0.20
N VAL A 9 -11.82 -0.09 -0.76
CA VAL A 9 -10.37 -0.31 -0.78
C VAL A 9 -9.65 0.86 -1.44
N GLN A 10 -10.09 1.28 -2.63
CA GLN A 10 -9.48 2.40 -3.35
C GLN A 10 -9.43 3.68 -2.51
N ALA A 11 -10.53 4.02 -1.83
CA ALA A 11 -10.58 5.20 -0.96
C ALA A 11 -9.62 5.10 0.24
N ARG A 12 -9.41 3.90 0.81
CA ARG A 12 -8.45 3.69 1.91
C ARG A 12 -7.02 3.82 1.43
N LEU A 13 -6.69 3.17 0.31
CA LEU A 13 -5.34 3.22 -0.27
C LEU A 13 -4.97 4.64 -0.70
N ARG A 14 -5.91 5.38 -1.30
CA ARG A 14 -5.71 6.79 -1.65
C ARG A 14 -5.39 7.65 -0.43
N CYS A 15 -6.13 7.48 0.67
CA CYS A 15 -5.89 8.20 1.90
C CYS A 15 -4.46 8.00 2.45
N ILE A 16 -3.90 6.80 2.29
CA ILE A 16 -2.54 6.49 2.75
C ILE A 16 -1.52 7.09 1.78
N LEU A 17 -1.74 6.92 0.48
CA LEU A 17 -0.83 7.39 -0.56
C LEU A 17 -0.69 8.91 -0.58
N GLU A 18 -1.79 9.64 -0.33
CA GLU A 18 -1.77 11.10 -0.20
C GLU A 18 -0.84 11.55 0.95
N GLU A 19 -0.95 10.93 2.14
CA GLU A 19 -0.08 11.25 3.28
C GLU A 19 1.39 10.87 3.04
N MET A 20 1.65 9.76 2.33
CA MET A 20 3.00 9.36 1.96
C MET A 20 3.63 10.36 0.99
N ARG A 21 2.88 10.76 -0.05
CA ARG A 21 3.35 11.66 -1.11
C ARG A 21 3.77 13.03 -0.58
N GLU A 22 3.14 13.52 0.49
CA GLU A 22 3.49 14.79 1.13
C GLU A 22 4.87 14.77 1.82
N GLN A 23 5.40 13.58 2.13
CA GLN A 23 6.64 13.40 2.89
C GLN A 23 7.89 13.35 2.00
N THR A 24 8.03 14.32 1.09
CA THR A 24 9.13 14.40 0.09
C THR A 24 10.54 14.44 0.68
N HIS A 25 10.66 14.82 1.95
CA HIS A 25 11.92 14.77 2.72
C HIS A 25 12.48 13.34 2.88
N LEU A 26 11.65 12.31 2.65
CA LEU A 26 12.06 10.91 2.65
C LEU A 26 12.69 10.46 1.32
N SER A 27 12.77 11.32 0.31
CA SER A 27 13.40 11.03 -1.00
C SER A 27 14.80 10.42 -0.91
N ARG A 28 15.57 10.77 0.13
CA ARG A 28 16.91 10.19 0.39
C ARG A 28 16.91 8.67 0.68
N HIS A 29 15.76 8.10 1.03
CA HIS A 29 15.59 6.65 1.27
C HIS A 29 15.28 5.88 -0.03
N PHE A 30 15.09 6.61 -1.14
CA PHE A 30 14.77 6.09 -2.46
C PHE A 30 15.92 6.35 -3.45
N GLY A 31 15.97 5.60 -4.55
CA GLY A 31 17.01 5.66 -5.56
C GLY A 31 18.11 4.60 -5.44
N GLY A 32 19.14 4.70 -6.29
CA GLY A 32 20.13 3.65 -6.51
C GLY A 32 19.70 2.74 -7.67
N GLU A 33 19.59 1.43 -7.41
CA GLU A 33 19.01 0.45 -8.35
C GLU A 33 17.46 0.39 -8.29
N SER A 34 16.85 1.16 -7.39
CA SER A 34 15.40 1.24 -7.19
C SER A 34 14.82 2.54 -7.75
N LEU A 35 13.48 2.62 -7.83
CA LEU A 35 12.76 3.82 -8.23
C LEU A 35 13.08 5.02 -7.34
N THR A 36 12.97 6.21 -7.93
CA THR A 36 12.97 7.45 -7.15
C THR A 36 11.68 7.55 -6.34
N PHE A 37 11.66 8.41 -5.31
CA PHE A 37 10.46 8.61 -4.50
C PHE A 37 9.25 9.03 -5.34
N HIS A 38 9.44 9.96 -6.27
CA HIS A 38 8.35 10.44 -7.12
C HIS A 38 7.85 9.33 -8.05
N ASP A 39 8.76 8.61 -8.70
CA ASP A 39 8.39 7.49 -9.57
C ASP A 39 7.67 6.37 -8.80
N ALA A 40 8.07 6.10 -7.56
CA ALA A 40 7.40 5.14 -6.70
C ALA A 40 5.97 5.59 -6.35
N MET A 41 5.77 6.86 -5.97
CA MET A 41 4.42 7.37 -5.67
C MET A 41 3.52 7.38 -6.91
N ASP A 42 4.08 7.68 -8.08
CA ASP A 42 3.35 7.70 -9.34
C ASP A 42 2.99 6.29 -9.80
N GLN A 43 3.91 5.33 -9.68
CA GLN A 43 3.62 3.93 -9.97
C GLN A 43 2.52 3.36 -9.06
N ILE A 44 2.56 3.64 -7.76
CA ILE A 44 1.48 3.23 -6.84
C ILE A 44 0.14 3.85 -7.26
N THR A 45 0.16 5.10 -7.74
CA THR A 45 -1.05 5.79 -8.23
C THR A 45 -1.61 5.12 -9.47
N GLU A 46 -0.75 4.72 -10.41
CA GLU A 46 -1.17 3.99 -11.61
C GLU A 46 -1.86 2.67 -11.25
N TYR A 47 -1.28 1.88 -10.34
CA TYR A 47 -1.92 0.66 -9.86
C TYR A 47 -3.28 0.92 -9.21
N LEU A 48 -3.39 2.00 -8.42
CA LEU A 48 -4.59 2.34 -7.66
C LEU A 48 -5.73 2.90 -8.53
N GLU A 49 -5.42 3.84 -9.42
CA GLU A 49 -6.42 4.67 -10.10
C GLU A 49 -6.68 4.24 -11.53
N GLU A 50 -5.67 3.72 -12.23
CA GLU A 50 -5.74 3.43 -13.67
C GLU A 50 -5.91 1.93 -13.91
N ALA A 51 -5.05 1.11 -13.32
CA ALA A 51 -5.06 -0.34 -13.51
C ALA A 51 -6.12 -1.04 -12.64
N GLY A 52 -6.51 -0.46 -11.50
CA GLY A 52 -7.40 -1.09 -10.54
C GLY A 52 -6.78 -2.32 -9.85
N GLU A 53 -5.45 -2.40 -9.83
CA GLU A 53 -4.66 -3.49 -9.26
C GLU A 53 -4.41 -3.22 -7.77
N PHE A 54 -5.49 -3.22 -6.98
CA PHE A 54 -5.46 -2.81 -5.57
C PHE A 54 -4.56 -3.66 -4.67
N GLY A 55 -4.35 -4.94 -5.00
CA GLY A 55 -3.41 -5.80 -4.29
C GLY A 55 -1.98 -5.31 -4.44
N ILE A 56 -1.56 -5.06 -5.68
CA ILE A 56 -0.23 -4.55 -6.01
C ILE A 56 -0.02 -3.15 -5.41
N ALA A 57 -1.03 -2.28 -5.48
CA ALA A 57 -0.97 -0.97 -4.84
C ALA A 57 -0.78 -1.08 -3.32
N TYR A 58 -1.53 -1.97 -2.64
CA TYR A 58 -1.41 -2.20 -1.20
C TYR A 58 -0.03 -2.73 -0.81
N GLU A 59 0.47 -3.74 -1.51
CA GLU A 59 1.80 -4.32 -1.28
C GLU A 59 2.91 -3.28 -1.48
N SER A 60 2.80 -2.46 -2.53
CA SER A 60 3.77 -1.39 -2.80
C SER A 60 3.76 -0.31 -1.73
N ILE A 61 2.58 0.03 -1.18
CA ILE A 61 2.45 0.92 -0.02
C ILE A 61 3.13 0.31 1.20
N VAL A 62 2.81 -0.95 1.54
CA VAL A 62 3.40 -1.63 2.71
C VAL A 62 4.92 -1.71 2.59
N ALA A 63 5.45 -2.14 1.45
CA ALA A 63 6.89 -2.22 1.21
C ALA A 63 7.57 -0.84 1.37
N SER A 64 6.94 0.23 0.88
CA SER A 64 7.45 1.59 1.05
C SER A 64 7.46 2.02 2.53
N LEU A 65 6.41 1.68 3.29
CA LEU A 65 6.33 1.94 4.73
C LEU A 65 7.37 1.15 5.55
N GLU A 66 7.75 -0.04 5.09
CA GLU A 66 8.81 -0.85 5.71
C GLU A 66 10.21 -0.31 5.39
N GLN A 67 10.40 0.25 4.18
CA GLN A 67 11.70 0.75 3.71
C GLN A 67 12.09 2.11 4.31
N ALA A 68 11.12 3.01 4.53
CA ALA A 68 11.37 4.38 4.92
C ALA A 68 10.49 4.80 6.12
N PRO A 69 10.96 5.72 6.97
CA PRO A 69 10.27 6.11 8.20
C PRO A 69 9.12 7.10 7.92
N PHE A 70 8.12 6.66 7.16
CA PHE A 70 6.88 7.42 6.95
C PHE A 70 6.13 7.60 8.26
N VAL A 71 5.55 8.78 8.46
CA VAL A 71 4.64 9.08 9.56
C VAL A 71 3.22 9.12 9.00
N LEU A 72 2.38 8.20 9.46
CA LEU A 72 0.96 8.19 9.12
C LEU A 72 0.13 8.76 10.27
N THR A 73 -0.94 9.46 9.93
CA THR A 73 -1.97 9.80 10.91
C THR A 73 -2.67 8.54 11.39
N GLY A 74 -3.32 8.61 12.56
CA GLY A 74 -4.14 7.48 13.04
C GLY A 74 -5.23 7.07 12.04
N LYS A 75 -5.76 8.02 11.26
CA LYS A 75 -6.75 7.74 10.21
C LYS A 75 -6.14 6.93 9.07
N ALA A 76 -4.97 7.29 8.57
CA ALA A 76 -4.30 6.53 7.52
C ALA A 76 -3.85 5.15 8.03
N ALA A 77 -3.37 5.05 9.27
CA ALA A 77 -3.02 3.78 9.89
C ALA A 77 -4.23 2.83 10.00
N VAL A 78 -5.40 3.32 10.43
CA VAL A 78 -6.64 2.53 10.43
C VAL A 78 -7.05 2.17 9.00
N SER A 79 -6.91 3.09 8.05
CA SER A 79 -7.21 2.83 6.63
C SER A 79 -6.36 1.70 6.06
N LEU A 80 -5.09 1.59 6.46
CA LEU A 80 -4.18 0.51 6.07
C LEU A 80 -4.67 -0.85 6.58
N LEU A 81 -5.11 -0.91 7.84
CA LEU A 81 -5.68 -2.11 8.44
C LEU A 81 -6.99 -2.52 7.75
N GLU A 82 -7.89 -1.56 7.52
CA GLU A 82 -9.15 -1.80 6.82
C GLU A 82 -8.93 -2.32 5.39
N ALA A 83 -8.00 -1.71 4.63
CA ALA A 83 -7.67 -2.15 3.29
C ALA A 83 -7.14 -3.59 3.28
N GLY A 84 -6.21 -3.92 4.19
CA GLY A 84 -5.68 -5.28 4.34
C GLY A 84 -6.79 -6.31 4.63
N LEU A 85 -7.73 -5.99 5.53
CA LEU A 85 -8.87 -6.85 5.84
C LEU A 85 -9.80 -7.05 4.64
N LEU A 86 -10.10 -5.99 3.89
CA LEU A 86 -10.97 -6.06 2.70
C LEU A 86 -10.33 -6.85 1.55
N LEU A 87 -9.00 -6.81 1.43
CA LEU A 87 -8.23 -7.59 0.45
C LEU A 87 -8.00 -9.04 0.90
N GLY A 88 -8.35 -9.37 2.15
CA GLY A 88 -8.19 -10.70 2.74
C GLY A 88 -6.77 -11.01 3.23
N TYR A 89 -5.96 -9.97 3.45
CA TYR A 89 -4.54 -10.05 3.84
C TYR A 89 -3.74 -10.99 2.92
N LYS A 90 -3.34 -10.47 1.76
CA LYS A 90 -2.49 -11.18 0.80
C LYS A 90 -1.12 -10.52 0.82
N SER A 91 -0.12 -11.26 1.24
CA SER A 91 1.29 -10.89 1.14
C SER A 91 2.02 -12.11 0.60
N ASP A 92 2.84 -11.90 -0.43
CA ASP A 92 3.73 -12.95 -0.97
C ASP A 92 5.10 -12.94 -0.26
N ASP A 93 5.30 -12.08 0.74
CA ASP A 93 6.50 -12.10 1.58
C ASP A 93 6.49 -13.36 2.48
N PRO A 94 7.54 -14.21 2.42
CA PRO A 94 7.63 -15.41 3.25
C PRO A 94 7.40 -15.16 4.75
N LYS A 95 7.77 -13.98 5.28
CA LYS A 95 7.62 -13.65 6.70
C LYS A 95 6.15 -13.51 7.14
N ASP A 96 5.26 -13.20 6.20
CA ASP A 96 3.85 -12.91 6.46
C ASP A 96 2.95 -14.15 6.31
N THR A 97 3.52 -15.28 5.90
CA THR A 97 2.80 -16.55 5.70
C THR A 97 2.00 -17.02 6.93
N VAL A 98 2.42 -16.64 8.15
CA VAL A 98 1.70 -16.94 9.41
C VAL A 98 0.33 -16.25 9.50
N TYR A 99 0.13 -15.17 8.76
CA TYR A 99 -1.11 -14.40 8.72
C TYR A 99 -2.00 -14.77 7.52
N ASP A 100 -1.51 -15.62 6.61
CA ASP A 100 -2.23 -16.02 5.42
C ASP A 100 -3.36 -17.00 5.77
N ARG A 101 -4.61 -16.51 5.66
CA ARG A 101 -5.82 -17.29 5.91
C ARG A 101 -6.18 -18.28 4.81
N ARG A 102 -5.42 -18.31 3.70
CA ARG A 102 -5.56 -19.33 2.64
C ARG A 102 -4.93 -20.67 3.06
N ASN A 103 -4.05 -20.68 4.07
CA ASN A 103 -3.35 -21.89 4.54
C ASN A 103 -4.11 -22.67 5.63
N THR A 104 -5.29 -22.21 6.04
CA THR A 104 -6.19 -22.99 6.91
C THR A 104 -7.11 -23.88 6.06
N GLU A 105 -6.61 -25.07 5.72
CA GLU A 105 -7.44 -26.25 5.41
C GLU A 105 -7.75 -27.04 6.68
#